data_AF-A0A940WEL1-F1
#
_entry.id   AF-A0A940WEL1-F1
#
_cell.length_a   1.000
_cell.length_b   1.000
_cell.length_c   1.000
_cell.angle_alpha   90.00
_cell.angle_beta   90.00
_cell.angle_gamma   90.00
#
_symmetry.space_group_name_H-M   'P 1'
#
loop_
_entity.id
_entity.type
_entity.pdbx_description
1 polymer ?
#
loop_
_entity_poly.entity_id
_entity_poly.type
_entity_poly.pdbx_seq_one_letter_code
_entity_poly.pdbx_strand_id
1 'polypeptide(L)'
;MGLKEQLQREMQTAAKERSSLALSALRMAVAAIRNREIEAVTRKEMPKGGTLPEEAILKVIATMVKQRRESIALYLQGNRPELAAKEEGEIAVLERFLPKDLGESSVRHGPCHESPHAEGGGPGRRQGGERDGQAPSCGIAVPGAA
;
A
#
# COMPACT_ATOMS: atom_id res chain seq x y z
N MET A 1 22.42 -14.95 -4.45
CA MET A 1 20.96 -14.88 -4.29
C MET A 1 20.58 -13.41 -4.32
N GLY A 2 19.63 -13.00 -5.15
CA GLY A 2 19.27 -11.58 -5.29
C GLY A 2 18.44 -11.06 -4.12
N LEU A 3 18.53 -9.76 -3.85
CA LEU A 3 17.83 -9.09 -2.75
C LEU A 3 16.30 -9.31 -2.75
N LYS A 4 15.66 -9.34 -3.93
CA LYS A 4 14.23 -9.65 -4.09
C LYS A 4 13.87 -11.04 -3.54
N GLU A 5 14.73 -12.01 -3.78
CA GLU A 5 14.52 -13.39 -3.36
C GLU A 5 14.76 -13.55 -1.86
N GLN A 6 15.71 -12.80 -1.29
CA GLN A 6 15.92 -12.72 0.16
C GLN A 6 14.66 -12.18 0.87
N LEU A 7 14.09 -11.07 0.39
CA LEU A 7 12.84 -10.52 0.93
C LEU A 7 11.68 -11.52 0.90
N GLN A 8 11.57 -12.30 -0.17
CA GLN A 8 10.53 -13.33 -0.28
C GLN A 8 10.72 -14.50 0.68
N ARG A 9 11.98 -14.89 0.96
CA ARG A 9 12.28 -15.91 1.98
C ARG A 9 11.98 -15.40 3.37
N GLU A 10 12.42 -14.19 3.70
CA GLU A 10 12.16 -13.56 4.99
C GLU A 10 10.66 -13.36 5.23
N MET A 11 9.89 -13.03 4.19
CA MET A 11 8.43 -12.95 4.30
C MET A 11 7.82 -14.31 4.71
N GLN A 12 8.32 -15.41 4.16
CA GLN A 12 7.88 -16.76 4.54
C GLN A 12 8.33 -17.13 5.95
N THR A 13 9.53 -16.73 6.36
CA THR A 13 10.02 -16.90 7.74
C THR A 13 9.13 -16.14 8.71
N ALA A 14 8.83 -14.86 8.45
CA ALA A 14 7.95 -14.04 9.27
C ALA A 14 6.53 -14.64 9.39
N ALA A 15 6.03 -15.27 8.31
CA ALA A 15 4.77 -15.99 8.34
C ALA A 15 4.80 -17.21 9.27
N LYS A 16 5.92 -17.94 9.31
CA LYS A 16 6.11 -19.09 10.20
C LYS A 16 6.27 -18.66 11.67
N GLU A 17 7.00 -17.57 11.90
CA GLU A 17 7.20 -16.99 13.24
C GLU A 17 5.97 -16.25 13.77
N ARG A 18 4.91 -16.13 12.95
CA ARG A 18 3.68 -15.38 13.27
C ARG A 18 3.96 -13.92 13.67
N SER A 19 5.06 -13.36 13.16
CA SER A 19 5.40 -11.96 13.37
C SER A 19 4.56 -11.10 12.43
N SER A 20 3.40 -10.65 12.91
CA SER A 20 2.44 -9.86 12.12
C SER A 20 3.04 -8.56 11.58
N LEU A 21 3.89 -7.92 12.39
CA LEU A 21 4.58 -6.68 12.05
C LEU A 21 5.65 -6.89 10.97
N ALA A 22 6.52 -7.89 11.12
CA ALA A 22 7.53 -8.17 10.10
C ALA A 22 6.88 -8.61 8.79
N LEU A 23 5.82 -9.41 8.88
CA LEU A 23 5.07 -9.88 7.72
C LEU A 23 4.32 -8.75 7.00
N SER A 24 3.75 -7.76 7.71
CA SER A 24 3.15 -6.59 7.06
C SER A 24 4.22 -5.77 6.32
N ALA A 25 5.33 -5.46 6.99
CA ALA A 25 6.43 -4.69 6.43
C ALA A 25 7.00 -5.35 5.16
N LEU A 26 7.28 -6.66 5.23
CA LEU A 26 7.85 -7.43 4.11
C LEU A 26 6.88 -7.57 2.93
N ARG A 27 5.57 -7.77 3.19
CA ARG A 27 4.56 -7.78 2.12
C ARG A 27 4.47 -6.44 1.40
N MET A 28 4.46 -5.36 2.17
CA MET A 28 4.47 -4.01 1.61
C MET A 28 5.74 -3.75 0.80
N ALA A 29 6.91 -4.24 1.25
CA ALA A 29 8.15 -4.09 0.51
C ALA A 29 8.12 -4.81 -0.84
N VAL A 30 7.65 -6.06 -0.87
CA VAL A 30 7.49 -6.82 -2.12
C VAL A 30 6.48 -6.14 -3.05
N ALA A 31 5.38 -5.60 -2.52
CA ALA A 31 4.40 -4.86 -3.30
C ALA A 31 4.99 -3.57 -3.89
N ALA A 32 5.75 -2.80 -3.11
CA ALA A 32 6.40 -1.58 -3.57
C ALA A 32 7.42 -1.84 -4.68
N ILE A 33 8.19 -2.94 -4.58
CA ILE A 33 9.11 -3.37 -5.63
C ILE A 33 8.34 -3.68 -6.92
N ARG A 34 7.23 -4.43 -6.84
CA ARG A 34 6.38 -4.72 -8.01
C ARG A 34 5.76 -3.45 -8.60
N ASN A 35 5.31 -2.52 -7.78
CA ASN A 35 4.79 -1.24 -8.24
C ASN A 35 5.88 -0.48 -9.00
N ARG A 36 7.11 -0.47 -8.50
CA ARG A 36 8.24 0.16 -9.18
C ARG A 36 8.60 -0.54 -10.50
N GLU A 37 8.48 -1.88 -10.57
CA GLU A 37 8.63 -2.64 -11.83
C GLU A 37 7.58 -2.18 -12.85
N ILE A 38 6.32 -2.08 -12.43
CA ILE A 38 5.20 -1.64 -13.28
C ILE A 38 5.41 -0.19 -13.75
N GLU A 39 5.82 0.71 -12.86
CA GLU A 39 6.11 2.10 -13.20
C GLU A 39 7.24 2.22 -14.23
N ALA A 40 8.35 1.50 -14.03
CA ALA A 40 9.49 1.52 -14.95
C ALA A 40 9.09 0.99 -16.35
N VAL A 41 8.26 -0.05 -16.39
CA VAL A 41 7.67 -0.56 -17.64
C VAL A 41 6.75 0.49 -18.29
N THR A 42 5.90 1.15 -17.49
CA THR A 42 4.95 2.15 -17.96
C THR A 42 5.66 3.39 -18.52
N ARG A 43 6.77 3.82 -17.88
CA ARG A 43 7.63 4.92 -18.37
C ARG A 43 8.53 4.54 -19.54
N LYS A 44 8.48 3.29 -20.03
CA LYS A 44 9.38 2.75 -21.07
C LYS A 44 10.86 2.76 -20.67
N GLU A 45 11.16 2.81 -19.37
CA GLU A 45 12.52 2.67 -18.84
C GLU A 45 12.98 1.20 -18.84
N MET A 46 12.02 0.26 -18.90
CA MET A 46 12.29 -1.18 -18.87
C MET A 46 11.29 -1.97 -19.75
N PRO A 47 11.72 -3.06 -20.42
CA PRO A 47 10.80 -3.93 -21.15
C PRO A 47 9.83 -4.67 -20.21
N LYS A 48 8.66 -5.05 -20.73
CA LYS A 48 7.69 -5.90 -20.02
C LYS A 48 8.35 -7.22 -19.59
N GLY A 49 8.30 -7.53 -18.30
CA GLY A 49 8.95 -8.71 -17.73
C GLY A 49 10.40 -8.49 -17.30
N GLY A 50 10.94 -7.28 -17.44
CA GLY A 50 12.23 -6.92 -16.84
C GLY A 50 12.18 -6.97 -15.32
N THR A 51 13.30 -7.33 -14.70
CA THR A 51 13.46 -7.36 -13.24
C THR A 51 14.24 -6.12 -12.80
N LEU A 52 13.81 -5.49 -11.70
CA LEU A 52 14.55 -4.36 -11.14
C LEU A 52 15.96 -4.78 -10.71
N PRO A 53 17.00 -3.98 -11.02
CA PRO A 53 18.33 -4.21 -10.47
C PRO A 53 18.32 -3.98 -8.95
N GLU A 54 19.27 -4.59 -8.25
CA GLU A 54 19.35 -4.55 -6.78
C GLU A 54 19.46 -3.12 -6.24
N GLU A 55 20.19 -2.24 -6.93
CA GLU A 55 20.28 -0.83 -6.58
C GLU A 55 18.92 -0.12 -6.59
N ALA A 56 18.07 -0.45 -7.55
CA ALA A 56 16.73 0.13 -7.62
C ALA A 56 15.82 -0.41 -6.52
N ILE A 57 15.99 -1.68 -6.14
CA ILE A 57 15.29 -2.28 -4.99
C ILE A 57 15.70 -1.57 -3.70
N LEU A 58 17.00 -1.34 -3.48
CA LEU A 58 17.50 -0.59 -2.33
C LEU A 58 16.90 0.82 -2.25
N LYS A 59 16.80 1.53 -3.39
CA LYS A 59 16.13 2.83 -3.46
C LYS A 59 14.66 2.77 -3.07
N VAL A 60 13.94 1.72 -3.48
CA VAL A 60 12.53 1.52 -3.09
C VAL A 60 12.41 1.35 -1.57
N ILE A 61 13.25 0.49 -0.97
CA ILE A 61 13.24 0.25 0.48
C ILE A 61 13.59 1.55 1.24
N ALA A 62 14.58 2.31 0.77
CA ALA A 62 14.97 3.59 1.38
C ALA A 62 13.81 4.61 1.35
N THR A 63 13.11 4.72 0.22
CA THR A 63 11.91 5.58 0.10
C THR A 63 10.81 5.14 1.07
N MET A 64 10.58 3.84 1.20
CA MET A 64 9.60 3.29 2.15
C MET A 64 9.93 3.59 3.61
N VAL A 65 11.20 3.53 3.99
CA VAL A 65 11.66 3.92 5.33
C VAL A 65 11.39 5.41 5.57
N LYS A 66 11.70 6.26 4.58
CA LYS A 66 11.43 7.70 4.67
C LYS A 66 9.94 8.00 4.86
N GLN A 67 9.07 7.40 4.05
CA GLN A 67 7.62 7.57 4.15
C GLN A 67 7.08 7.17 5.53
N ARG A 68 7.60 6.08 6.12
CA ARG A 68 7.21 5.68 7.48
C ARG A 68 7.70 6.65 8.56
N ARG A 69 8.92 7.18 8.43
CA ARG A 69 9.45 8.23 9.33
C ARG A 69 8.56 9.48 9.28
N GLU A 70 8.09 9.85 8.09
CA GLU A 70 7.13 10.95 7.93
C GLU A 70 5.78 10.61 8.59
N SER A 71 5.25 9.40 8.41
CA SER A 71 4.04 8.94 9.09
C SER A 71 4.16 8.94 10.62
N ILE A 72 5.31 8.55 11.18
CA ILE A 72 5.58 8.59 12.62
C ILE A 72 5.41 10.02 13.14
N ALA A 73 6.02 11.01 12.48
CA ALA A 73 5.89 12.40 12.89
C ALA A 73 4.42 12.86 12.89
N LEU A 74 3.65 12.47 11.87
CA LEU A 74 2.21 12.77 11.78
C LEU A 74 1.39 12.08 12.88
N TYR A 75 1.69 10.82 13.20
CA TYR A 75 1.00 10.10 14.27
C TYR A 75 1.33 10.66 15.66
N LEU A 76 2.56 11.07 15.90
CA LEU A 76 2.96 11.76 17.13
C LEU A 76 2.26 13.11 17.25
N GLN A 77 2.20 13.89 16.17
CA GLN A 77 1.44 15.15 16.12
C GLN A 77 -0.05 14.94 16.38
N GLY A 78 -0.63 13.84 15.87
CA GLY A 78 -2.01 13.42 16.10
C GLY A 78 -2.27 12.77 17.46
N ASN A 79 -1.28 12.73 18.36
CA ASN A 79 -1.38 12.13 19.69
C ASN A 79 -1.72 10.62 19.67
N ARG A 80 -1.23 9.89 18.65
CA ARG A 80 -1.41 8.44 18.45
C ARG A 80 -0.06 7.68 18.53
N PRO A 81 0.60 7.62 19.70
CA PRO A 81 1.93 7.01 19.84
C PRO A 81 1.92 5.49 19.60
N GLU A 82 0.78 4.82 19.80
CA GLU A 82 0.60 3.39 19.50
C GLU A 82 0.85 3.06 18.01
N LEU A 83 0.47 3.97 17.10
CA LEU A 83 0.70 3.81 15.66
C LEU A 83 2.14 4.16 15.29
N ALA A 84 2.71 5.20 15.92
CA ALA A 84 4.12 5.55 15.75
C ALA A 84 5.05 4.39 16.13
N ALA A 85 4.83 3.74 17.28
CA ALA A 85 5.63 2.60 17.71
C ALA A 85 5.54 1.40 16.74
N LYS A 86 4.37 1.21 16.11
CA LYS A 86 4.19 0.17 15.08
C LYS A 86 5.03 0.48 13.84
N GLU A 87 4.99 1.72 13.35
CA GLU A 87 5.78 2.16 12.20
C GLU A 87 7.29 2.07 12.48
N GLU A 88 7.73 2.42 13.69
CA GLU A 88 9.13 2.27 14.12
C GLU A 88 9.59 0.81 14.07
N GLY A 89 8.74 -0.12 14.54
CA GLY A 89 9.00 -1.54 14.40
C GLY A 89 9.13 -1.97 12.93
N GLU A 90 8.28 -1.45 12.03
CA GLU A 90 8.35 -1.80 10.61
C GLU A 90 9.63 -1.26 9.96
N ILE A 91 10.05 -0.05 10.33
CA ILE A 91 11.31 0.55 9.89
C ILE A 91 12.48 -0.34 10.31
N ALA A 92 12.53 -0.79 11.56
CA ALA A 92 13.60 -1.64 12.06
C ALA A 92 13.73 -2.96 11.25
N VAL A 93 12.62 -3.52 10.78
CA VAL A 93 12.64 -4.69 9.90
C VAL A 93 13.22 -4.36 8.53
N LEU A 94 12.82 -3.24 7.93
CA LEU A 94 13.28 -2.81 6.60
C LEU A 94 14.76 -2.38 6.61
N GLU A 95 15.23 -1.75 7.67
CA GLU A 95 16.63 -1.30 7.82
C GLU A 95 17.62 -2.46 7.82
N ARG A 96 17.20 -3.68 8.19
CA ARG A 96 18.04 -4.88 8.10
C ARG A 96 18.47 -5.23 6.67
N PHE A 97 17.73 -4.75 5.67
CA PHE A 97 17.99 -4.98 4.25
C PHE A 97 18.70 -3.81 3.57
N LEU A 98 18.89 -2.69 4.28
CA LEU A 98 19.63 -1.54 3.80
C LEU A 98 21.09 -1.61 4.28
N PRO A 99 22.08 -1.33 3.42
CA PRO A 99 23.44 -1.09 3.88
C PRO A 99 23.45 0.14 4.81
N LYS A 100 24.27 0.08 5.87
CA LYS A 100 24.33 1.09 6.94
C LYS A 100 24.48 2.53 6.42
N ASP A 101 25.19 2.71 5.31
CA ASP A 101 25.40 4.02 4.66
C ASP A 101 24.13 4.67 4.09
N LEU A 102 23.11 3.89 3.72
CA LEU A 102 21.84 4.42 3.18
C LEU A 102 20.82 4.75 4.26
N GLY A 103 21.00 4.26 5.49
CA GLY A 103 20.07 4.46 6.62
C GLY A 103 20.12 5.88 7.23
N GLU A 104 21.26 6.55 7.11
CA GLU A 104 21.49 7.91 7.64
C GLU A 104 21.43 9.01 6.56
N SER A 105 21.61 8.68 5.28
CA SER A 105 21.98 9.68 4.25
C SER A 105 21.00 9.89 3.08
N SER A 106 19.72 9.50 3.16
CA SER A 106 18.77 9.74 2.04
C SER A 106 17.90 11.01 2.17
N VAL A 107 18.18 11.86 3.17
CA VAL A 107 17.62 13.22 3.20
C VAL A 107 18.50 14.13 2.33
N ARG A 108 18.49 13.92 1.01
CA ARG A 108 18.77 14.99 0.04
C ARG A 108 18.31 14.57 -1.36
N HIS A 109 17.27 15.26 -1.81
CA HIS A 109 16.89 15.50 -3.21
C HIS A 109 15.97 14.49 -3.93
N GLY A 110 14.76 14.96 -4.25
CA GLY A 110 13.80 14.31 -5.15
C GLY A 110 12.35 14.76 -4.85
N PRO A 111 11.80 15.75 -5.57
CA PRO A 111 10.55 16.43 -5.24
C PRO A 111 9.31 15.60 -5.58
N CYS A 112 8.23 15.90 -4.87
CA CYS A 112 6.84 15.88 -5.33
C CYS A 112 6.41 14.71 -6.23
N HIS A 113 5.73 13.73 -5.65
CA HIS A 113 4.56 13.15 -6.29
C HIS A 113 3.48 13.01 -5.21
N GLU A 114 2.66 14.05 -5.14
CA GLU A 114 1.28 13.96 -4.70
C GLU A 114 0.62 12.83 -5.52
N SER A 115 0.32 11.71 -4.88
CA SER A 115 -0.73 10.84 -5.39
C SER A 115 -2.04 11.45 -4.93
N PRO A 116 -2.90 11.95 -5.83
CA PRO A 116 -4.19 12.47 -5.44
C PRO A 116 -5.03 11.35 -4.83
N HIS A 117 -5.72 11.72 -3.75
CA HIS A 117 -6.85 10.96 -3.21
C HIS A 117 -7.79 10.54 -4.34
N ALA A 118 -8.13 9.25 -4.39
CA ALA A 118 -9.35 8.78 -5.02
C ALA A 118 -10.18 8.09 -3.95
N GLU A 119 -10.85 8.93 -3.15
CA GLU A 119 -12.17 8.59 -2.63
C GLU A 119 -13.12 8.38 -3.83
N GLY A 120 -13.93 7.32 -3.78
CA GLY A 120 -15.08 7.17 -4.67
C GLY A 120 -15.21 5.79 -5.29
N GLY A 121 -16.24 5.05 -4.87
CA GLY A 121 -16.81 3.98 -5.68
C GLY A 121 -17.27 2.73 -4.93
N GLY A 122 -18.24 2.85 -4.02
CA GLY A 122 -19.24 1.78 -3.90
C GLY A 122 -20.03 1.73 -5.22
N PRO A 123 -20.33 0.53 -5.75
CA PRO A 123 -21.65 -0.04 -5.43
C PRO A 123 -21.70 -1.58 -5.44
N GLY A 124 -22.80 -2.13 -4.93
CA GLY A 124 -23.25 -3.47 -5.34
C GLY A 124 -23.85 -4.31 -4.23
N ARG A 125 -25.08 -3.97 -3.80
CA ARG A 125 -25.91 -4.91 -3.04
C ARG A 125 -26.13 -6.17 -3.90
N ARG A 126 -25.83 -7.34 -3.34
CA ARG A 126 -26.17 -8.64 -3.92
C ARG A 126 -27.65 -8.94 -3.68
N GLN A 127 -28.37 -8.97 -4.80
CA GLN A 127 -29.47 -9.87 -5.17
C GLN A 127 -30.13 -10.73 -4.07
N GLY A 128 -31.38 -10.40 -3.80
CA GLY A 128 -32.52 -11.28 -3.53
C GLY A 128 -33.73 -10.42 -3.91
N GLY A 129 -34.57 -10.76 -4.88
CA GLY A 129 -35.42 -11.94 -5.02
C GLY A 129 -36.79 -11.40 -5.43
N GLU A 130 -37.59 -12.24 -6.09
CA GLU A 130 -38.96 -11.98 -6.53
C GLU A 130 -39.18 -11.14 -7.80
N ARG A 131 -39.72 -11.87 -8.78
CA ARG A 131 -40.41 -11.40 -9.97
C ARG A 131 -41.81 -10.93 -9.52
N ASP A 132 -42.35 -9.92 -10.20
CA ASP A 132 -43.61 -10.04 -10.94
C ASP A 132 -44.09 -8.67 -11.44
N GLY A 133 -44.65 -8.68 -12.65
CA GLY A 133 -45.81 -7.85 -12.97
C GLY A 133 -45.59 -6.37 -13.29
N GLN A 134 -45.54 -6.08 -14.59
CA GLN A 134 -46.47 -5.11 -15.21
C GLN A 134 -46.52 -3.68 -14.63
N ALA A 135 -45.77 -2.76 -15.24
CA ALA A 135 -46.22 -1.37 -15.36
C ALA A 135 -47.18 -1.25 -16.59
N PRO A 136 -47.87 -0.11 -16.83
CA PRO A 136 -48.16 1.04 -15.98
C PRO A 136 -49.66 1.41 -15.98
N SER A 137 -50.18 2.01 -14.91
CA SER A 137 -51.44 2.77 -15.00
C SER A 137 -51.37 4.09 -14.25
N CYS A 138 -51.55 5.15 -15.04
CA CYS A 138 -51.91 6.51 -14.69
C CYS A 138 -52.96 6.66 -13.58
N GLY A 139 -52.94 7.83 -12.93
CA GLY A 139 -54.06 8.42 -12.19
C GLY A 139 -53.89 8.27 -10.69
N ILE A 140 -53.35 9.24 -9.96
CA ILE A 140 -54.05 10.48 -9.55
C ILE A 140 -55.51 10.20 -9.19
N ALA A 141 -55.78 10.03 -7.89
CA ALA A 141 -56.75 10.81 -7.11
C ALA A 141 -57.06 10.08 -5.80
N VAL A 142 -56.63 10.65 -4.68
CA VAL A 142 -57.21 10.36 -3.35
C VAL A 142 -58.15 11.52 -3.02
N PRO A 143 -59.44 11.24 -2.82
CA PRO A 143 -60.23 11.85 -1.77
C PRO A 143 -60.69 10.71 -0.84
N GLY A 144 -60.56 10.77 0.49
CA GLY A 144 -61.12 11.81 1.33
C GLY A 144 -62.28 11.19 2.12
N ALA A 145 -62.11 11.15 3.44
CA ALA A 145 -63.14 11.11 4.49
C ALA A 145 -64.20 9.97 4.50
N ALA A 146 -64.13 9.11 5.52
CA ALA A 146 -65.09 9.04 6.64
C ALA A 146 -64.64 7.98 7.65
#